data_AF-A0A498D6T8-F1
#
_entry.id   AF-A0A498D6T8-F1
#
_cell.length_a   1.000
_cell.length_b   1.000
_cell.length_c   1.000
_cell.angle_alpha   90.00
_cell.angle_beta   90.00
_cell.angle_gamma   90.00
#
_symmetry.space_group_name_H-M   'P 1'
#
loop_
_entity.id
_entity.type
_entity.pdbx_description
1 polymer ?
#
loop_
_entity_poly.entity_id
_entity_poly.type
_entity_poly.pdbx_seq_one_letter_code
_entity_poly.pdbx_strand_id
1 'polypeptide(L)'
;MYRFVEDRIKESMDNGDFDNLPGKGKRLQLREELQGLSPEIRSAYKILKNAGYIPEEADKQKEKIQFHDMMHYATDGQHKDTSKEERKLELLLKGKKTFKHRAFSNYANKIFKKLF
;
A
#
# COMPACT_ATOMS: atom_id res chain seq x y z
N MET A 1 20.05 -7.16 -14.50
CA MET A 1 18.85 -7.70 -15.16
C MET A 1 19.15 -9.14 -15.55
N TYR A 2 18.36 -10.11 -15.08
CA TYR A 2 18.70 -11.53 -15.19
C TYR A 2 18.28 -12.11 -16.56
N ARG A 3 19.21 -12.11 -17.52
CA ARG A 3 18.98 -12.53 -18.92
C ARG A 3 18.40 -13.96 -19.06
N PHE A 4 18.79 -14.87 -18.16
CA PHE A 4 18.27 -16.24 -18.15
C PHE A 4 16.75 -16.30 -17.93
N VAL A 5 16.17 -15.33 -17.19
CA VAL A 5 14.74 -15.26 -16.93
C VAL A 5 14.00 -14.88 -18.22
N GLU A 6 14.54 -13.93 -18.96
CA GLU A 6 13.95 -13.48 -20.23
C GLU A 6 13.98 -14.58 -21.28
N ASP A 7 15.11 -15.28 -21.40
CA ASP A 7 15.27 -16.37 -22.36
C ASP A 7 14.27 -17.50 -22.04
N ARG A 8 14.06 -17.82 -20.76
CA ARG A 8 13.10 -18.85 -20.34
C ARG A 8 11.64 -18.44 -20.51
N ILE A 9 11.32 -17.16 -20.31
CA ILE A 9 9.97 -16.64 -20.60
C ILE A 9 9.69 -16.73 -22.10
N LYS A 10 10.67 -16.36 -22.95
CA LYS A 10 10.54 -16.49 -24.42
C LYS A 10 10.33 -17.93 -24.86
N GLU A 11 11.12 -18.86 -24.35
CA GLU A 11 10.98 -20.29 -24.67
C GLU A 11 9.56 -20.80 -24.33
N SER A 12 9.03 -20.46 -23.16
CA SER A 12 7.65 -20.81 -22.79
C SER A 12 6.58 -20.11 -23.64
N MET A 13 6.85 -18.90 -24.12
CA MET A 13 5.95 -18.23 -25.07
C MET A 13 5.94 -18.95 -26.43
N ASP A 14 7.11 -19.34 -26.94
CA ASP A 14 7.24 -20.04 -28.22
C ASP A 14 6.62 -21.46 -28.16
N ASN A 15 6.72 -22.11 -26.99
CA ASN A 15 6.09 -23.41 -26.73
C ASN A 15 4.56 -23.33 -26.55
N GLY A 16 3.98 -22.14 -26.47
CA GLY A 16 2.54 -21.95 -26.25
C GLY A 16 2.09 -22.27 -24.83
N ASP A 17 2.98 -22.30 -23.84
CA ASP A 17 2.65 -22.64 -22.44
C ASP A 17 1.60 -21.68 -21.85
N PHE A 18 1.51 -20.46 -22.39
CA PHE A 18 0.53 -19.44 -21.97
C PHE A 18 -0.80 -19.48 -22.76
N ASP A 19 -0.92 -20.32 -23.79
CA ASP A 19 -2.09 -20.32 -24.67
C ASP A 19 -3.34 -20.93 -24.05
N ASN A 20 -3.21 -21.81 -23.06
CA ASN A 20 -4.34 -22.49 -22.45
C ASN A 20 -4.33 -22.41 -20.92
N LEU A 21 -3.95 -21.24 -20.39
CA LEU A 21 -3.95 -21.01 -18.96
C LEU A 21 -5.34 -21.26 -18.34
N PRO A 22 -5.38 -21.87 -17.14
CA PRO A 22 -6.63 -22.06 -16.43
C PRO A 22 -7.32 -20.71 -16.21
N GLY A 23 -8.57 -20.61 -16.68
CA GLY A 23 -9.34 -19.36 -16.60
C GLY A 23 -9.20 -18.42 -17.80
N LYS A 24 -8.46 -18.77 -18.86
CA LYS A 24 -8.40 -17.97 -20.11
C LYS A 24 -9.82 -17.73 -20.65
N GLY A 25 -10.16 -16.46 -20.87
CA GLY A 25 -11.47 -16.03 -21.38
C GLY A 25 -12.65 -16.12 -20.38
N LYS A 26 -12.42 -16.62 -19.16
CA LYS A 26 -13.46 -16.70 -18.11
C LYS A 26 -13.44 -15.42 -17.26
N ARG A 27 -14.60 -15.06 -16.70
CA ARG A 27 -14.69 -13.94 -15.74
C ARG A 27 -13.88 -14.26 -14.49
N LEU A 28 -13.07 -13.30 -14.05
CA LEU A 28 -12.33 -13.41 -12.79
C LEU A 28 -13.31 -13.46 -11.60
N GLN A 29 -13.16 -14.46 -10.73
CA GLN A 29 -13.96 -14.62 -9.50
C GLN A 29 -13.40 -13.75 -8.37
N LEU A 30 -13.48 -12.42 -8.53
CA LEU A 30 -12.90 -11.47 -7.58
C LEU A 30 -13.67 -11.37 -6.25
N ARG A 31 -14.94 -11.77 -6.22
CA ARG A 31 -15.83 -11.53 -5.07
C ARG A 31 -15.57 -12.45 -3.87
N GLU A 32 -15.23 -13.71 -4.11
CA GLU A 32 -15.06 -14.72 -3.06
C GLU A 32 -13.75 -14.52 -2.29
N GLU A 33 -12.67 -14.22 -3.01
CA GLU A 33 -11.35 -13.96 -2.40
C GLU A 33 -11.35 -12.69 -1.54
N LEU A 34 -12.05 -11.65 -1.99
CA LEU A 34 -12.04 -10.31 -1.38
C LEU A 34 -13.24 -10.05 -0.45
N GLN A 35 -14.07 -11.07 -0.21
CA GLN A 35 -15.16 -10.99 0.75
C GLN A 35 -14.63 -10.68 2.15
N GLY A 36 -15.31 -9.81 2.89
CA GLY A 36 -14.88 -9.36 4.22
C GLY A 36 -13.85 -8.23 4.24
N LEU A 37 -13.26 -7.85 3.10
CA LEU A 37 -12.35 -6.71 3.00
C LEU A 37 -13.08 -5.43 2.57
N SER A 38 -12.71 -4.31 3.21
CA SER A 38 -13.20 -2.99 2.82
C SER A 38 -12.72 -2.65 1.39
N PRO A 39 -13.53 -1.93 0.57
CA PRO A 39 -13.19 -1.65 -0.82
C PRO A 39 -11.83 -0.99 -1.02
N GLU A 40 -11.44 -0.13 -0.08
CA GLU A 40 -10.19 0.65 -0.08
C GLU A 40 -8.95 -0.24 0.07
N ILE A 41 -9.10 -1.38 0.74
CA ILE A 41 -7.99 -2.26 1.14
C ILE A 41 -7.84 -3.46 0.18
N ARG A 42 -8.88 -3.80 -0.59
CA ARG A 42 -8.91 -4.97 -1.49
C ARG A 42 -7.78 -5.02 -2.52
N SER A 43 -7.47 -3.89 -3.15
CA SER A 43 -6.45 -3.83 -4.20
C SER A 43 -5.07 -4.12 -3.63
N ALA A 44 -4.72 -3.44 -2.53
CA ALA A 44 -3.47 -3.65 -1.82
C ALA A 44 -3.37 -5.08 -1.26
N TYR A 45 -4.46 -5.64 -0.71
CA TYR A 45 -4.51 -7.04 -0.28
C TYR A 45 -4.08 -7.99 -1.39
N LYS A 46 -4.70 -7.83 -2.56
CA LYS A 46 -4.49 -8.73 -3.69
C LYS A 46 -3.06 -8.67 -4.19
N ILE A 47 -2.48 -7.47 -4.29
CA ILE A 47 -1.09 -7.28 -4.71
C ILE A 47 -0.15 -7.99 -3.73
N LEU A 48 -0.32 -7.74 -2.43
CA LEU A 48 0.54 -8.34 -1.40
C LEU A 48 0.38 -9.87 -1.33
N LYS A 49 -0.84 -10.38 -1.47
CA LYS A 49 -1.11 -11.83 -1.52
C LYS A 49 -0.43 -12.49 -2.71
N ASN A 50 -0.59 -11.91 -3.91
CA ASN A 50 0.02 -12.44 -5.13
C ASN A 50 1.55 -12.39 -5.08
N ALA A 51 2.11 -11.43 -4.35
CA ALA A 51 3.55 -11.31 -4.15
C ALA A 51 4.09 -12.20 -3.01
N GLY A 52 3.22 -12.88 -2.26
CA GLY A 52 3.62 -13.77 -1.14
C GLY A 52 3.96 -13.06 0.17
N TYR A 53 3.54 -11.80 0.35
CA TYR A 53 3.86 -10.98 1.54
C TYR A 53 2.83 -11.11 2.66
N ILE A 54 1.69 -11.79 2.42
CA ILE A 54 0.66 -11.99 3.43
C ILE A 54 0.88 -13.34 4.13
N PRO A 55 1.09 -13.37 5.46
CA PRO A 55 1.20 -14.61 6.22
C PRO A 55 -0.09 -15.45 6.14
N GLU A 56 0.03 -16.78 6.15
CA GLU A 56 -1.12 -17.68 6.07
C GLU A 56 -2.12 -17.48 7.22
N GLU A 57 -1.61 -17.22 8.42
CA GLU A 57 -2.42 -16.94 9.61
C GLU A 57 -3.25 -15.66 9.45
N ALA A 58 -2.71 -14.65 8.76
CA ALA A 58 -3.40 -13.40 8.47
C ALA A 58 -4.46 -13.59 7.38
N ASP A 59 -4.18 -14.38 6.33
CA ASP A 59 -5.14 -14.69 5.25
C ASP A 59 -6.39 -15.42 5.78
N LYS A 60 -6.23 -16.30 6.78
CA LYS A 60 -7.35 -16.96 7.49
C LYS A 60 -8.27 -15.97 8.22
N GLN A 61 -7.73 -14.83 8.64
CA GLN A 61 -8.46 -13.79 9.38
C GLN A 61 -8.56 -12.48 8.57
N LYS A 62 -8.68 -12.58 7.24
CA LYS A 62 -8.68 -11.43 6.32
C LYS A 62 -9.67 -10.32 6.68
N GLU A 63 -10.78 -10.65 7.34
CA GLU A 63 -11.80 -9.67 7.75
C GLU A 63 -11.30 -8.69 8.82
N LYS A 64 -10.25 -9.06 9.55
CA LYS A 64 -9.64 -8.21 10.60
C LYS A 64 -8.52 -7.33 10.08
N ILE A 65 -8.07 -7.54 8.84
CA ILE A 65 -6.94 -6.83 8.26
C ILE A 65 -7.29 -5.38 8.03
N GLN A 66 -6.46 -4.49 8.56
CA GLN A 66 -6.57 -3.06 8.38
C GLN A 66 -5.46 -2.51 7.48
N PHE A 67 -5.59 -1.23 7.14
CA PHE A 67 -4.62 -0.52 6.32
C PHE A 67 -3.20 -0.55 6.93
N HIS A 68 -3.09 -0.39 8.26
CA HIS A 68 -1.81 -0.46 8.96
C HIS A 68 -1.12 -1.81 8.76
N ASP A 69 -1.86 -2.92 8.80
CA ASP A 69 -1.30 -4.26 8.62
C ASP A 69 -0.75 -4.42 7.20
N MET A 70 -1.43 -3.85 6.20
CA MET A 70 -0.91 -3.82 4.82
C MET A 70 0.40 -3.08 4.70
N MET A 71 0.49 -1.91 5.35
CA MET A 71 1.72 -1.11 5.35
C MET A 71 2.84 -1.86 6.05
N HIS A 72 2.52 -2.57 7.14
CA HIS A 72 3.45 -3.45 7.82
C HIS A 72 3.96 -4.57 6.89
N TYR A 73 3.07 -5.31 6.22
CA TYR A 73 3.46 -6.38 5.29
C TYR A 73 4.24 -5.87 4.09
N ALA A 74 3.89 -4.70 3.55
CA ALA A 74 4.55 -4.13 2.38
C ALA A 74 5.97 -3.62 2.66
N THR A 75 6.28 -3.28 3.91
CA THR A 75 7.54 -2.64 4.31
C THR A 75 8.38 -3.47 5.27
N ASP A 76 7.95 -4.70 5.56
CA ASP A 76 8.58 -5.56 6.56
C ASP A 76 8.76 -4.85 7.92
N GLY A 77 7.71 -4.12 8.34
CA GLY A 77 7.69 -3.36 9.59
C GLY A 77 8.55 -2.08 9.61
N GLN A 78 9.19 -1.71 8.51
CA GLN A 78 10.00 -0.47 8.43
C GLN A 78 9.14 0.80 8.27
N HIS A 79 7.84 0.65 8.01
CA HIS A 79 6.93 1.79 7.91
C HIS A 79 6.77 2.48 9.28
N LYS A 80 7.28 3.70 9.39
CA LYS A 80 6.92 4.61 10.48
C LYS A 80 5.57 5.23 10.17
N ASP A 81 4.55 4.81 10.91
CA ASP A 81 3.23 5.43 10.86
C ASP A 81 3.29 6.84 11.47
N THR A 82 3.53 7.85 10.63
CA THR A 82 3.56 9.27 11.02
C THR A 82 2.18 9.83 11.29
N SER A 83 1.10 9.10 10.97
CA SER A 83 -0.27 9.60 11.09
C SER A 83 -0.61 10.01 12.53
N LYS A 84 -0.07 9.31 13.53
CA LYS A 84 -0.24 9.66 14.95
C LYS A 84 0.45 10.97 15.31
N GLU A 85 1.66 11.19 14.78
CA GLU A 85 2.44 12.40 15.00
C GLU A 85 1.78 13.60 14.32
N GLU A 86 1.29 13.41 13.10
CA GLU A 86 0.54 14.39 12.32
C GLU A 86 -0.78 14.75 13.00
N ARG A 87 -1.56 13.76 13.45
CA ARG A 87 -2.81 13.97 14.19
C ARG A 87 -2.57 14.76 15.48
N LYS A 88 -1.51 14.41 16.22
CA LYS A 88 -1.13 15.11 17.46
C LYS A 88 -0.70 16.54 17.17
N LEU A 89 0.07 16.76 16.11
CA LEU A 89 0.46 18.10 15.65
C LEU A 89 -0.78 18.92 15.27
N GLU A 90 -1.71 18.34 14.50
CA GLU A 90 -2.94 19.01 14.08
C GLU A 90 -3.79 19.44 15.29
N LEU A 91 -3.95 18.56 16.28
CA LEU A 91 -4.65 18.86 17.53
C LEU A 91 -3.96 19.98 18.32
N LEU A 92 -2.63 19.95 18.42
CA LEU A 92 -1.85 21.02 19.07
C LEU A 92 -2.00 22.36 18.35
N LEU A 93 -2.00 22.37 17.02
CA LEU A 93 -2.17 23.57 16.20
C LEU A 93 -3.59 24.15 16.32
N LYS A 94 -4.61 23.28 16.32
CA LYS A 94 -6.01 23.67 16.56
C LYS A 94 -6.20 24.27 17.95
N GLY A 95 -5.66 23.62 18.99
CA GLY A 95 -5.77 24.07 20.38
C GLY A 95 -5.09 25.42 20.64
N LYS A 96 -3.98 25.70 19.97
CA LYS A 96 -3.21 26.94 20.18
C LYS A 96 -3.64 28.14 19.32
N LYS A 97 -4.66 28.01 18.46
CA LYS A 97 -5.07 29.06 17.48
C LYS A 97 -3.87 29.67 16.72
N THR A 98 -2.79 28.90 16.52
CA THR A 98 -1.48 29.38 16.04
C THR A 98 -1.53 29.98 14.65
N PHE A 99 -2.46 29.51 13.81
CA PHE A 99 -2.72 30.06 12.48
C PHE A 99 -3.16 31.53 12.48
N LYS A 100 -3.64 32.08 13.61
CA LYS A 100 -4.03 33.50 13.73
C LYS A 100 -2.93 34.39 14.33
N HIS A 101 -1.80 33.82 14.76
CA HIS A 101 -0.77 34.58 15.45
C HIS A 101 0.24 35.19 14.46
N ARG A 102 0.33 36.53 14.40
CA ARG A 102 1.23 37.28 13.48
C ARG A 102 2.69 36.80 13.53
N ALA A 103 3.17 36.36 14.70
CA ALA A 103 4.53 35.82 14.85
C ALA A 103 4.77 34.52 14.06
N PHE A 104 3.76 33.65 13.94
CA PHE A 104 3.87 32.41 13.17
C PHE A 104 3.96 32.69 11.66
N SER A 105 3.21 33.67 11.15
CA SER A 105 3.26 34.07 9.74
C SER A 105 4.65 34.59 9.34
N ASN A 106 5.28 35.39 10.22
CA ASN A 106 6.65 35.87 10.01
C ASN A 106 7.69 34.73 10.04
N TYR A 107 7.49 33.74 10.91
CA TYR A 107 8.37 32.58 11.01
C TYR A 107 8.22 31.63 9.80
N ALA A 108 6.98 31.36 9.39
CA ALA A 108 6.67 30.55 8.22
C ALA A 108 7.27 31.13 6.93
N ASN A 109 7.18 32.45 6.74
CA ASN A 109 7.80 33.14 5.60
C ASN A 109 9.33 33.02 5.59
N LYS A 110 9.99 33.08 6.75
CA LYS A 110 11.45 32.88 6.84
C LYS A 110 11.87 31.45 6.52
N ILE A 111 11.07 30.45 6.92
CA ILE A 111 11.33 29.04 6.61
C ILE A 111 11.17 28.81 5.10
N PHE A 112 10.06 29.27 4.52
CA PHE A 112 9.79 29.09 3.09
C PHE A 112 10.91 29.65 2.22
N LYS A 113 11.40 30.86 2.52
CA LYS A 113 12.47 31.53 1.78
C LYS A 113 13.87 30.91 1.94
N LYS A 114 14.03 29.96 2.87
CA LYS A 114 15.31 29.27 3.14
C LYS A 114 15.34 27.86 2.57
N LEU A 115 14.17 27.24 2.41
CA LEU A 115 14.03 25.89 1.85
C LEU A 115 13.71 25.88 0.35
N PHE A 116 13.17 26.99 -0.18
CA PHE A 116 12.87 27.22 -1.59
C PHE A 116 13.42 28.59 -2.01
#